data_AF-A0A1H6ZDP8-F1
#
_entry.id   AF-A0A1H6ZDP8-F1
#
_cell.length_a   1.000
_cell.length_b   1.000
_cell.length_c   1.000
_cell.angle_alpha   90.00
_cell.angle_beta   90.00
_cell.angle_gamma   90.00
#
_symmetry.space_group_name_H-M   'P 1'
#
loop_
_entity.id
_entity.type
_entity.pdbx_description
1 polymer ?
#
loop_
_entity_poly.entity_id
_entity_poly.type
_entity_poly.pdbx_seq_one_letter_code
_entity_poly.pdbx_strand_id
1 'polypeptide(L)'
;MEVLNDINGDLVNLYRVVQNHLEEFVRQFKWALSSRQVFKWLQITRPETLTDIQRAARFYYLQQSAFGARVDGQTYGTATTTPPGLNLLRLEETLSAAHLRLSNVYIEHLPWQDCLRRYDREHTLFLHGPAVLGDGGLWRAVRVRAVPGDGQAPRRTQG
;
A
#
# COMPACT_ATOMS: atom_id res chain seq x y z
N MET A 1 6.12 17.93 -0.06
CA MET A 1 4.75 17.35 -0.11
C MET A 1 4.83 15.99 -0.75
N GLU A 2 4.21 14.99 -0.12
CA GLU A 2 4.04 13.65 -0.69
C GLU A 2 2.54 13.36 -0.86
N VAL A 3 2.14 12.77 -1.99
CA VAL A 3 0.79 12.27 -2.22
C VAL A 3 0.86 10.79 -2.54
N LEU A 4 0.00 9.99 -1.93
CA LEU A 4 -0.19 8.57 -2.19
C LEU A 4 -1.62 8.34 -2.66
N ASN A 5 -1.78 8.00 -3.94
CA ASN A 5 -3.08 7.61 -4.49
C ASN A 5 -3.31 6.11 -4.28
N ASP A 6 -4.42 5.74 -3.65
CA ASP A 6 -4.88 4.35 -3.52
C ASP A 6 -6.25 4.20 -4.20
N ILE A 7 -6.26 3.54 -5.35
CA ILE A 7 -7.50 3.35 -6.14
C ILE A 7 -8.45 2.30 -5.51
N ASN A 8 -7.92 1.36 -4.73
CA ASN A 8 -8.71 0.28 -4.14
C ASN A 8 -9.38 0.71 -2.83
N GLY A 9 -8.88 1.79 -2.21
CA GLY A 9 -9.36 2.30 -0.93
C GLY A 9 -9.03 1.39 0.26
N ASP A 10 -8.21 0.37 0.06
CA ASP A 10 -7.82 -0.60 1.09
C ASP A 10 -6.97 0.07 2.19
N LEU A 11 -6.15 1.05 1.83
CA LEU A 11 -5.34 1.82 2.77
C LEU A 11 -6.22 2.69 3.67
N VAL A 12 -7.17 3.42 3.08
CA VAL A 12 -8.13 4.24 3.84
C VAL A 12 -9.00 3.36 4.72
N ASN A 13 -9.45 2.22 4.20
CA ASN A 13 -10.20 1.23 4.98
C ASN A 13 -9.41 0.73 6.19
N LEU A 14 -8.13 0.35 6.01
CA LEU A 14 -7.26 -0.06 7.10
C LEU A 14 -7.16 1.02 8.18
N TYR A 15 -6.95 2.27 7.80
CA TYR A 15 -6.86 3.37 8.77
C TYR A 15 -8.16 3.59 9.55
N ARG A 16 -9.31 3.56 8.86
CA ARG A 16 -10.61 3.69 9.52
C ARG A 16 -10.86 2.55 10.51
N VAL A 17 -10.50 1.32 10.15
CA VAL A 17 -10.64 0.16 11.03
C VAL A 17 -9.70 0.28 12.23
N VAL A 18 -8.43 0.63 12.03
CA VAL A 18 -7.46 0.80 13.13
C VAL A 18 -7.90 1.92 14.08
N GLN A 19 -8.43 3.03 13.56
CA GLN A 19 -8.90 4.15 14.36
C GLN A 19 -10.10 3.79 15.26
N ASN A 20 -11.05 3.00 14.74
CA ASN A 20 -12.33 2.79 15.42
C ASN A 20 -12.46 1.39 16.07
N HIS A 21 -11.69 0.42 15.60
CA HIS A 21 -11.84 -1.00 15.91
C HIS A 21 -10.48 -1.72 16.04
N LEU A 22 -9.49 -1.08 16.67
CA LEU A 22 -8.13 -1.63 16.82
C LEU A 22 -8.13 -3.03 17.43
N GLU A 23 -8.85 -3.22 18.54
CA GLU A 23 -8.89 -4.52 19.24
C GLU A 23 -9.43 -5.64 18.35
N GLU A 24 -10.51 -5.37 17.61
CA GLU A 24 -11.11 -6.34 16.71
C GLU A 24 -10.21 -6.64 15.51
N PHE A 25 -9.47 -5.65 15.02
CA PHE A 25 -8.44 -5.84 14.01
C PHE A 25 -7.29 -6.72 14.50
N VAL A 26 -6.72 -6.41 15.68
CA VAL A 26 -5.65 -7.21 16.31
C VAL A 26 -6.12 -8.65 16.53
N ARG A 27 -7.39 -8.84 16.93
CA ARG A 27 -7.98 -10.15 17.18
C ARG A 27 -7.98 -11.05 15.94
N GLN A 28 -8.10 -10.50 14.73
CA GLN A 28 -8.01 -11.27 13.49
C GLN A 28 -6.68 -12.03 13.37
N PHE A 29 -5.63 -11.54 14.02
CA PHE A 29 -4.30 -12.11 13.92
C PHE A 29 -3.92 -13.01 15.09
N LYS A 30 -4.72 -13.14 16.17
CA LYS A 30 -4.33 -13.76 17.45
C LYS A 30 -3.72 -15.18 17.32
N TRP A 31 -4.07 -15.91 16.26
CA TRP A 31 -3.51 -17.22 15.92
C TRP A 31 -3.08 -17.32 14.45
N ALA A 32 -2.89 -16.17 13.80
CA ALA A 32 -2.49 -16.12 12.40
C ALA A 32 -1.05 -16.63 12.25
N LEU A 33 -0.87 -17.53 11.29
CA LEU A 33 0.43 -18.05 10.92
C LEU A 33 0.89 -17.43 9.60
N SER A 34 2.19 -17.22 9.48
CA SER A 34 2.81 -16.87 8.20
C SER A 34 2.87 -18.12 7.32
N SER A 35 2.10 -18.14 6.23
CA SER A 35 2.01 -19.29 5.33
C SER A 35 1.85 -18.84 3.89
N ARG A 36 2.66 -19.44 3.00
CA ARG A 36 2.55 -19.22 1.56
C ARG A 36 1.18 -19.63 1.01
N GLN A 37 0.58 -20.69 1.57
CA GLN A 37 -0.73 -21.16 1.13
C GLN A 37 -1.83 -20.18 1.53
N VAL A 38 -1.79 -19.69 2.78
CA VAL A 38 -2.74 -18.66 3.27
C VAL A 38 -2.59 -17.37 2.47
N PHE A 39 -1.36 -16.96 2.15
CA PHE A 39 -1.10 -15.81 1.30
C PHE A 39 -1.79 -15.94 -0.08
N LYS A 40 -1.61 -17.07 -0.77
CA LYS A 40 -2.26 -17.33 -2.06
C LYS A 40 -3.78 -17.30 -1.96
N TRP A 41 -4.35 -17.88 -0.90
CA TRP A 41 -5.79 -17.83 -0.67
C TRP A 41 -6.28 -16.40 -0.48
N LEU A 42 -5.61 -15.61 0.34
CA LEU A 42 -5.95 -14.20 0.54
C LEU A 42 -5.84 -13.39 -0.77
N GLN A 43 -4.88 -13.68 -1.64
CA GLN A 43 -4.79 -13.03 -2.95
C GLN A 43 -6.03 -13.26 -3.81
N ILE A 44 -6.54 -14.49 -3.87
CA ILE A 44 -7.72 -14.85 -4.69
C ILE A 44 -9.06 -14.52 -4.03
N THR A 45 -9.08 -14.27 -2.72
CA THR A 45 -10.30 -13.87 -2.01
C THR A 45 -10.85 -12.55 -2.55
N ARG A 46 -12.14 -12.56 -2.89
CA ARG A 46 -12.93 -11.42 -3.35
C ARG A 46 -13.17 -10.41 -2.21
N PRO A 47 -12.57 -9.20 -2.25
CA PRO A 47 -12.69 -8.22 -1.18
C PRO A 47 -14.13 -7.79 -0.88
N GLU A 48 -15.00 -7.79 -1.89
CA GLU A 48 -16.42 -7.42 -1.79
C GLU A 48 -17.25 -8.35 -0.90
N THR A 49 -16.75 -9.55 -0.63
CA THR A 49 -17.41 -10.52 0.27
C THR A 49 -17.01 -10.36 1.73
N LEU A 50 -16.04 -9.49 2.02
CA LEU A 50 -15.45 -9.34 3.34
C LEU A 50 -16.03 -8.13 4.07
N THR A 51 -16.07 -8.20 5.39
CA THR A 51 -16.30 -7.00 6.20
C THR A 51 -15.13 -6.03 6.07
N ASP A 52 -15.33 -4.76 6.42
CA ASP A 52 -14.24 -3.76 6.39
C ASP A 52 -13.04 -4.20 7.24
N ILE A 53 -13.29 -4.83 8.39
CA ILE A 53 -12.24 -5.36 9.28
C ILE A 53 -11.48 -6.51 8.61
N GLN A 54 -12.21 -7.46 8.00
CA GLN A 54 -11.59 -8.57 7.30
C GLN A 54 -10.81 -8.12 6.07
N ARG A 55 -11.32 -7.11 5.34
CA ARG A 55 -10.63 -6.50 4.20
C ARG A 55 -9.35 -5.79 4.65
N ALA A 56 -9.40 -5.04 5.75
CA ALA A 56 -8.23 -4.42 6.35
C ALA A 56 -7.19 -5.47 6.79
N ALA A 57 -7.63 -6.53 7.46
CA ALA A 57 -6.74 -7.62 7.90
C ALA A 57 -6.09 -8.36 6.72
N ARG A 58 -6.86 -8.64 5.67
CA ARG A 58 -6.36 -9.20 4.41
C ARG A 58 -5.28 -8.31 3.80
N PHE A 59 -5.58 -7.03 3.61
CA PHE A 59 -4.63 -6.07 3.04
C PHE A 59 -3.35 -6.01 3.86
N TYR A 60 -3.45 -5.91 5.19
CA TYR A 60 -2.29 -5.90 6.08
C TYR A 60 -1.46 -7.19 5.98
N TYR A 61 -2.10 -8.36 5.99
CA TYR A 61 -1.40 -9.65 5.87
C TYR A 61 -0.61 -9.73 4.56
N LEU A 62 -1.23 -9.32 3.45
CA LEU A 62 -0.59 -9.34 2.13
C LEU A 62 0.59 -8.37 2.09
N GLN A 63 0.45 -7.15 2.62
CA GLN A 63 1.53 -6.16 2.63
C GLN A 63 2.73 -6.61 3.48
N GLN A 64 2.51 -7.26 4.63
CA GLN A 64 3.60 -7.76 5.48
C GLN A 64 4.26 -9.02 4.94
N SER A 65 3.53 -9.83 4.20
CA SER A 65 4.02 -11.11 3.66
C SER A 65 4.56 -11.00 2.24
N ALA A 66 4.31 -9.88 1.55
CA ALA A 66 4.78 -9.66 0.19
C ALA A 66 6.23 -9.17 0.15
N PHE A 67 7.01 -9.69 -0.80
CA PHE A 67 8.35 -9.19 -1.06
C PHE A 67 8.30 -7.73 -1.53
N GLY A 68 9.02 -6.85 -0.83
CA GLY A 68 9.06 -5.42 -1.11
C GLY A 68 7.74 -4.68 -0.90
N ALA A 69 6.79 -5.26 -0.16
CA ALA A 69 5.48 -4.68 0.16
C ALA A 69 4.72 -4.15 -1.08
N ARG A 70 4.91 -4.81 -2.23
CA ARG A 70 4.22 -4.44 -3.49
C ARG A 70 2.73 -4.68 -3.32
N VAL A 71 1.91 -3.78 -3.88
CA VAL A 71 0.44 -3.95 -3.90
C VAL A 71 0.00 -4.76 -5.13
N ASP A 72 0.74 -4.64 -6.24
CA ASP A 72 0.50 -5.35 -7.50
C ASP A 72 1.66 -6.29 -7.82
N GLY A 73 1.37 -7.44 -8.45
CA GLY A 73 2.38 -8.48 -8.70
C GLY A 73 3.01 -9.05 -7.43
N GLN A 74 2.20 -9.15 -6.36
CA GLN A 74 2.61 -9.62 -5.04
C GLN A 74 3.19 -11.04 -5.08
N THR A 75 4.44 -11.19 -4.64
CA THR A 75 5.09 -12.48 -4.41
C THR A 75 5.33 -12.68 -2.93
N TYR A 76 5.13 -13.89 -2.43
CA TYR A 76 5.35 -14.19 -1.02
C TYR A 76 6.85 -14.10 -0.68
N GLY A 77 7.18 -13.18 0.22
CA GLY A 77 8.52 -12.90 0.68
C GLY A 77 9.00 -13.95 1.69
N THR A 78 10.24 -14.39 1.51
CA THR A 78 10.92 -15.27 2.46
C THR A 78 12.34 -14.77 2.65
N ALA A 79 12.79 -14.71 3.90
CA ALA A 79 14.17 -14.44 4.26
C ALA A 79 14.70 -15.58 5.12
N THR A 80 15.95 -15.98 4.92
CA THR A 80 16.64 -16.97 5.77
C THR A 80 17.27 -16.34 7.02
N THR A 81 17.38 -15.01 7.03
CA THR A 81 18.07 -14.22 8.06
C THR A 81 17.12 -13.44 8.97
N THR A 82 15.82 -13.45 8.70
CA THR A 82 14.83 -12.66 9.44
C THR A 82 13.54 -13.45 9.61
N PRO A 83 12.91 -13.41 10.79
CA PRO A 83 11.62 -14.07 11.00
C PRO A 83 10.53 -13.47 10.09
N PRO A 84 9.41 -14.19 9.88
CA PRO A 84 8.30 -13.67 9.09
C PRO A 84 7.81 -12.30 9.58
N GLY A 85 7.44 -11.42 8.64
CA GLY A 85 7.06 -10.04 8.93
C GLY A 85 5.77 -9.88 9.74
N LEU A 86 4.89 -10.88 9.73
CA LEU A 86 3.69 -10.89 10.55
C LEU A 86 4.04 -11.27 12.00
N ASN A 87 4.24 -10.26 12.84
CA ASN A 87 4.45 -10.43 14.27
C ASN A 87 3.35 -9.71 15.07
N LEU A 88 2.49 -10.51 15.69
CA LEU A 88 1.41 -10.06 16.58
C LEU A 88 1.86 -9.10 17.68
N LEU A 89 2.99 -9.43 18.33
CA LEU A 89 3.52 -8.66 19.45
C LEU A 89 4.01 -7.27 19.02
N ARG A 90 4.25 -7.08 17.71
CA ARG A 90 4.77 -5.84 17.14
C ARG A 90 3.78 -5.17 16.19
N LEU A 91 2.54 -5.64 16.15
CA LEU A 91 1.51 -5.13 15.24
C LEU A 91 1.29 -3.63 15.50
N GLU A 92 1.10 -3.25 16.77
CA GLU A 92 0.88 -1.87 17.18
C GLU A 92 2.09 -0.98 16.91
N GLU A 93 3.31 -1.46 17.19
CA GLU A 93 4.55 -0.73 16.85
C GLU A 93 4.61 -0.44 15.34
N THR A 94 4.26 -1.43 14.53
CA THR A 94 4.29 -1.32 13.07
C THR A 94 3.21 -0.36 12.56
N LEU A 95 2.02 -0.40 13.14
CA LEU A 95 0.94 0.55 12.84
C LEU A 95 1.33 1.98 13.22
N SER A 96 1.95 2.16 14.39
CA SER A 96 2.44 3.46 14.85
C SER A 96 3.53 4.01 13.93
N ALA A 97 4.51 3.19 13.54
CA ALA A 97 5.54 3.58 12.59
C ALA A 97 4.96 3.93 11.22
N ALA A 98 3.97 3.17 10.74
CA ALA A 98 3.27 3.48 9.49
C ALA A 98 2.50 4.80 9.57
N HIS A 99 1.83 5.07 10.69
CA HIS A 99 1.15 6.33 10.94
C HIS A 99 2.12 7.51 10.94
N LEU A 100 3.24 7.43 11.66
CA LEU A 100 4.25 8.49 11.67
C LEU A 100 4.80 8.78 10.28
N ARG A 101 5.07 7.74 9.48
CA ARG A 101 5.52 7.90 8.08
C ARG A 101 4.47 8.59 7.21
N LEU A 102 3.21 8.21 7.38
CA LEU A 102 2.11 8.69 6.54
C LEU A 102 1.48 9.99 7.05
N SER A 103 1.82 10.46 8.25
CA SER A 103 1.33 11.70 8.86
C SER A 103 1.57 12.95 7.98
N ASN A 104 2.63 12.93 7.16
CA ASN A 104 3.00 14.02 6.25
C ASN A 104 2.66 13.73 4.78
N VAL A 105 1.81 12.73 4.53
CA VAL A 105 1.43 12.26 3.19
C VAL A 105 -0.07 12.48 2.97
N TYR A 106 -0.43 13.11 1.85
CA TYR A 106 -1.81 13.19 1.42
C TYR A 106 -2.23 11.84 0.83
N ILE A 107 -3.30 11.23 1.35
CA ILE A 107 -3.85 9.99 0.81
C ILE A 107 -5.04 10.36 -0.07
N GLU A 108 -4.97 10.01 -1.35
CA GLU A 108 -6.00 10.28 -2.34
C GLU A 108 -6.67 8.98 -2.79
N HIS A 109 -7.97 9.07 -3.12
CA HIS A 109 -8.75 7.97 -3.69
C HIS A 109 -9.38 8.42 -5.01
N LEU A 110 -8.54 8.66 -6.02
CA LEU A 110 -8.95 9.21 -7.31
C LEU A 110 -8.49 8.32 -8.47
N PRO A 111 -9.17 8.38 -9.63
CA PRO A 111 -8.59 7.92 -10.89
C PRO A 111 -7.22 8.57 -11.11
N TRP A 112 -6.25 7.80 -11.62
CA TRP A 112 -4.87 8.28 -11.70
C TRP A 112 -4.72 9.53 -12.57
N GLN A 113 -5.56 9.69 -13.61
CA GLN A 113 -5.56 10.88 -14.47
C GLN A 113 -5.94 12.14 -13.69
N ASP A 114 -6.87 12.02 -12.75
CA ASP A 114 -7.34 13.14 -11.93
C ASP A 114 -6.28 13.51 -10.90
N CYS A 115 -5.64 12.51 -10.29
CA CYS A 115 -4.50 12.71 -9.41
C CYS A 115 -3.35 13.41 -10.15
N LEU A 116 -3.02 12.96 -11.37
CA LEU A 116 -1.97 13.58 -12.18
C LEU A 116 -2.31 15.04 -12.50
N ARG A 117 -3.51 15.32 -13.02
CA ARG A 117 -3.96 16.69 -13.29
C ARG A 117 -3.91 17.59 -12.06
N ARG A 118 -4.23 17.05 -10.88
CA ARG A 118 -4.27 17.82 -9.63
C ARG A 118 -2.88 18.22 -9.14
N TYR A 119 -1.88 17.34 -9.28
CA TYR A 119 -0.55 17.52 -8.69
C TYR A 119 0.59 17.77 -9.71
N ASP A 120 0.31 17.76 -11.02
CA ASP A 120 1.31 18.07 -12.05
C ASP A 120 1.79 19.52 -11.91
N ARG A 121 3.06 19.68 -11.50
CA ARG A 121 3.75 20.96 -11.29
C ARG A 121 5.20 20.76 -11.75
N GLU A 122 5.89 21.84 -12.08
CA GLU A 122 7.29 21.78 -12.53
C GLU A 122 8.24 21.12 -11.52
N HIS A 123 7.90 21.16 -10.22
CA HIS A 123 8.67 20.56 -9.15
C HIS A 123 8.15 19.18 -8.71
N THR A 124 7.22 18.57 -9.46
CA THR A 124 6.61 17.28 -9.12
C THR A 124 7.36 16.12 -9.78
N LEU A 125 7.78 15.16 -8.98
CA LEU A 125 8.21 13.84 -9.44
C LEU A 125 7.06 12.83 -9.30
N PHE A 126 6.67 12.21 -10.41
CA PHE A 126 5.74 11.08 -10.43
C PHE A 126 6.51 9.77 -10.38
N LEU A 127 6.27 8.99 -9.34
CA LEU A 127 6.81 7.64 -9.18
C LEU A 127 5.70 6.64 -9.45
N HIS A 128 5.90 5.84 -10.50
CA HIS A 128 4.99 4.78 -10.92
C HIS A 128 5.47 3.43 -10.38
N GLY A 129 4.54 2.62 -9.86
CA GLY A 129 4.80 1.19 -9.63
C GLY A 129 4.94 0.44 -10.96
N PRO A 130 5.55 -0.76 -10.99
CA PRO A 130 5.67 -1.55 -12.21
C PRO A 130 4.27 -1.92 -12.75
N ALA A 131 3.98 -1.57 -14.00
CA ALA A 131 2.77 -2.00 -14.70
C ALA A 131 2.98 -3.38 -15.32
N VAL A 132 1.97 -4.26 -15.20
CA VAL A 132 1.86 -5.42 -16.07
C VAL A 132 1.31 -4.93 -17.41
N LEU A 133 2.16 -4.92 -18.45
CA LEU A 133 1.77 -4.68 -19.84
C LEU A 133 0.76 -5.78 -20.25
N GLY A 134 -0.51 -5.44 -20.40
CA GLY A 134 -1.50 -6.42 -20.86
C GLY A 134 -2.95 -5.93 -20.94
N ASP A 135 -3.38 -5.01 -20.09
CA ASP A 135 -4.74 -4.47 -20.14
C ASP A 135 -4.73 -2.96 -19.83
N GLY A 136 -5.40 -2.17 -20.67
CA GLY A 136 -5.32 -0.71 -20.71
C GLY A 136 -5.29 0.01 -19.35
N GLY A 137 -4.10 0.51 -18.99
CA GLY A 137 -3.94 1.77 -18.25
C GLY A 137 -4.38 1.83 -16.78
N LEU A 138 -4.28 0.75 -16.00
CA LEU A 138 -4.58 0.77 -14.57
C LEU A 138 -3.32 1.04 -13.72
N TRP A 139 -2.94 2.31 -13.58
CA TRP A 139 -1.91 2.73 -12.61
C TRP A 139 -2.53 2.77 -11.20
N ARG A 140 -2.15 1.82 -10.34
CA ARG A 140 -2.81 1.59 -9.04
C ARG A 140 -2.25 2.38 -7.86
N ALA A 141 -1.05 2.95 -7.99
CA ALA A 141 -0.50 3.89 -7.01
C ALA A 141 0.40 4.92 -7.71
N VAL A 142 0.13 6.19 -7.43
CA VAL A 142 0.97 7.32 -7.84
C VAL A 142 1.56 7.92 -6.59
N ARG A 143 2.89 7.91 -6.48
CA ARG A 143 3.59 8.72 -5.48
C ARG A 143 4.04 10.01 -6.14
N VAL A 144 3.52 11.12 -5.65
CA VAL A 144 3.95 12.47 -6.02
C VAL A 144 4.94 12.93 -4.97
N ARG A 145 6.14 13.36 -5.36
CA ARG A 145 7.09 14.01 -4.45
C ARG A 145 7.50 15.36 -5.01
N ALA A 146 7.35 16.42 -4.21
CA ALA A 146 7.95 17.71 -4.52
C ALA A 146 9.48 17.63 -4.37
N VAL A 147 10.22 18.03 -5.40
CA VAL A 147 11.68 18.12 -5.40
C VAL A 147 12.09 19.58 -5.10
N PRO A 148 13.04 19.84 -4.18
CA PRO A 148 13.57 21.18 -3.96
C PRO A 148 14.16 21.74 -5.27
N GLY A 149 13.80 22.97 -5.62
CA GLY A 149 14.22 23.60 -6.87
C GLY A 149 15.66 24.08 -6.82
N ASP A 150 16.60 23.19 -7.13
CA ASP A 150 17.87 23.56 -7.72
C ASP A 150 17.79 23.22 -9.21
N GLY A 151 18.11 24.21 -10.06
CA GLY A 151 17.74 24.28 -11.47
C GLY A 151 18.01 23.03 -12.32
N GLN A 152 17.14 22.86 -13.31
CA GLN A 152 17.07 21.81 -14.34
C GLN A 152 16.46 20.47 -13.91
N ALA A 153 15.13 20.39 -13.98
CA ALA A 153 14.44 19.13 -14.16
C ALA A 153 14.85 18.50 -15.51
N PRO A 154 15.27 17.22 -15.56
CA PRO A 154 15.53 16.55 -16.83
C PRO A 154 14.21 16.40 -17.58
N ARG A 155 14.16 16.99 -18.78
CA ARG A 155 13.05 16.84 -19.72
C ARG A 155 12.81 15.35 -19.98
N ARG A 156 11.53 14.97 -20.05
CA ARG A 156 11.01 13.67 -20.47
C ARG A 156 11.95 12.96 -21.45
N THR A 157 12.58 11.87 -21.03
CA THR A 157 13.11 10.88 -21.98
C THR A 157 11.97 9.96 -22.38
N GLN A 158 11.31 10.28 -23.49
CA GLN A 158 10.74 9.25 -24.36
C GLN A 158 11.90 8.65 -25.16
N GLY A 159 12.03 7.33 -25.12
CA GLY A 159 12.97 6.52 -25.87
C GLY A 159 12.61 5.06 -25.68
#